data_AF-A0A7C3NBR7-F1
#
_entry.id   AF-A0A7C3NBR7-F1
#
_cell.length_a   1.000
_cell.length_b   1.000
_cell.length_c   1.000
_cell.angle_alpha   90.00
_cell.angle_beta   90.00
_cell.angle_gamma   90.00
#
_symmetry.space_group_name_H-M   'P 1'
#
loop_
_entity.id
_entity.type
_entity.pdbx_description
1 polymer ?
#
loop_
_entity_poly.entity_id
_entity_poly.type
_entity_poly.pdbx_seq_one_letter_code
_entity_poly.pdbx_strand_id
1 'polypeptide(L)'
;MAEFNPGGEKEPSGYFRKRDWYPDTFGLILIGDKIDRPPKREIYHKALQWALEITCRSKVHDRTSGFEAYTAWAEALLKDAPSFATDDLDRLFWLYVVHNDVMTMVAEGRWYAALFLTAIAREEPKLAEALYQAAACYAAEHDLMWKIWHLLGGPGFSEVQARNLAKAEIRRQIVPLILQARAKDREAAHYIERALTV
;
A
#
# COMPACT_ATOMS: atom_id res chain seq x y z
N MET A 1 -18.75 -21.71 -2.19
CA MET A 1 -17.68 -21.87 -1.18
C MET A 1 -17.09 -23.30 -1.15
N ALA A 2 -16.91 -23.95 -2.31
CA ALA A 2 -16.22 -25.24 -2.41
C ALA A 2 -14.75 -25.10 -2.91
N GLU A 3 -14.37 -23.92 -3.41
CA GLU A 3 -13.06 -23.64 -4.03
C GLU A 3 -11.87 -23.61 -3.05
N PHE A 4 -12.09 -23.50 -1.75
CA PHE A 4 -11.00 -23.39 -0.76
C PHE A 4 -10.69 -24.68 0.00
N ASN A 5 -11.33 -25.80 -0.32
CA ASN A 5 -11.05 -27.07 0.36
C ASN A 5 -11.20 -28.26 -0.59
N PRO A 6 -10.20 -28.54 -1.43
CA PRO A 6 -10.18 -29.75 -2.25
C PRO A 6 -9.78 -30.92 -1.35
N GLY A 7 -10.72 -31.42 -0.54
CA GLY A 7 -10.64 -32.75 0.11
C GLY A 7 -9.28 -33.12 0.73
N GLY A 8 -8.73 -32.31 1.63
CA GLY A 8 -7.50 -32.65 2.35
C GLY A 8 -7.73 -33.76 3.38
N GLU A 9 -6.73 -34.64 3.56
CA GLU A 9 -6.71 -35.61 4.67
C GLU A 9 -6.74 -34.88 6.01
N LYS A 10 -7.32 -35.51 7.04
CA LYS A 10 -7.29 -35.00 8.41
C LYS A 10 -6.67 -36.03 9.34
N GLU A 11 -5.88 -35.56 10.30
CA GLU A 11 -5.45 -36.36 11.43
C GLU A 11 -6.65 -36.72 12.32
N PRO A 12 -6.57 -37.78 13.15
CA PRO A 12 -7.61 -38.09 14.14
C PRO A 12 -7.93 -36.94 15.11
N SER A 13 -6.99 -36.00 15.29
CA SER A 13 -7.17 -34.78 16.08
C SER A 13 -7.96 -33.67 15.36
N GLY A 14 -8.32 -33.87 14.08
CA GLY A 14 -9.07 -32.91 13.27
C GLY A 14 -8.22 -31.90 12.49
N TYR A 15 -6.88 -31.88 12.70
CA TYR A 15 -5.95 -31.04 11.94
C TYR A 15 -5.79 -31.52 10.50
N PHE A 16 -5.59 -30.59 9.56
CA PHE A 16 -5.31 -30.91 8.17
C PHE A 16 -3.95 -31.59 8.00
N ARG A 17 -3.89 -32.60 7.14
CA ARG A 17 -2.68 -33.33 6.76
C ARG A 17 -2.49 -33.25 5.25
N LYS A 18 -1.31 -32.79 4.81
CA LYS A 18 -0.84 -32.92 3.42
C LYS A 18 0.38 -33.85 3.41
N ARG A 19 0.24 -35.03 2.81
CA ARG A 19 1.37 -35.93 2.53
C ARG A 19 2.15 -35.40 1.34
N ASP A 20 3.44 -35.74 1.26
CA ASP A 20 4.32 -35.35 0.16
C ASP A 20 4.24 -33.85 -0.16
N TRP A 21 4.21 -33.01 0.89
CA TRP A 21 4.03 -31.58 0.74
C TRP A 21 5.24 -30.88 0.08
N TYR A 22 6.43 -31.49 0.17
CA TYR A 22 7.69 -30.87 -0.21
C TYR A 22 7.79 -30.47 -1.70
N PRO A 23 7.45 -31.34 -2.68
CA PRO A 23 7.47 -30.98 -4.11
C PRO A 23 6.55 -29.81 -4.48
N ASP A 24 5.47 -29.62 -3.72
CA ASP A 24 4.46 -28.57 -3.95
C ASP A 24 4.70 -27.30 -3.11
N THR A 25 5.84 -27.19 -2.43
CA THR A 25 6.09 -26.09 -1.49
C THR A 25 6.86 -24.96 -2.14
N PHE A 26 6.21 -23.80 -2.24
CA PHE A 26 6.83 -22.58 -2.76
C PHE A 26 7.81 -21.91 -1.79
N GLY A 27 7.70 -22.18 -0.48
CA GLY A 27 8.59 -21.62 0.53
C GLY A 27 8.33 -22.17 1.93
N LEU A 28 9.35 -22.13 2.77
CA LEU A 28 9.30 -22.56 4.17
C LEU A 28 9.61 -21.37 5.09
N ILE A 29 8.73 -21.13 6.06
CA ILE A 29 9.01 -20.21 7.16
C ILE A 29 9.52 -21.05 8.32
N LEU A 30 10.81 -20.90 8.64
CA LEU A 30 11.42 -21.52 9.80
C LEU A 30 11.41 -20.50 10.94
N ILE A 31 10.68 -20.81 12.00
CA ILE A 31 10.70 -20.02 13.23
C ILE A 31 11.85 -20.57 14.08
N GLY A 32 12.90 -19.77 14.23
CA GLY A 32 14.05 -20.11 15.06
C GLY A 32 13.75 -20.01 16.57
N ASP A 33 14.79 -20.17 17.38
CA ASP A 33 14.69 -20.07 18.82
C ASP A 33 14.20 -18.69 19.28
N LYS A 34 13.51 -18.67 20.43
CA LYS A 34 13.11 -17.42 21.07
C LYS A 34 14.36 -16.68 21.55
N ILE A 35 14.55 -15.46 21.04
CA ILE A 35 15.62 -14.55 21.45
C ILE A 35 15.08 -13.42 22.33
N ASP A 36 15.97 -12.75 23.05
CA ASP A 36 15.65 -11.50 23.73
C ASP A 36 15.24 -10.42 22.75
N ARG A 37 14.31 -9.56 23.17
CA ARG A 37 13.85 -8.44 22.33
C ARG A 37 14.99 -7.42 22.18
N PRO A 38 15.35 -7.02 20.95
CA PRO A 38 16.35 -5.97 20.74
C PRO A 38 15.94 -4.64 21.40
N PRO A 39 16.90 -3.76 21.73
CA PRO A 39 16.59 -2.42 22.21
C PRO A 39 15.64 -1.67 21.28
N LYS A 40 14.68 -0.92 21.84
CA LYS A 40 13.68 -0.16 21.05
C LYS A 40 14.31 0.71 19.95
N ARG A 41 15.39 1.43 20.28
CA ARG A 41 16.10 2.29 19.34
C ARG A 41 16.64 1.53 18.13
N GLU A 42 17.15 0.32 18.34
CA GLU A 42 17.60 -0.55 17.25
C GLU A 42 16.42 -0.98 16.36
N ILE A 43 15.29 -1.33 16.96
CA ILE A 43 14.06 -1.67 16.25
C ILE A 43 13.60 -0.49 15.38
N TYR A 44 13.56 0.72 15.94
CA TYR A 44 13.17 1.93 15.21
C TYR A 44 14.12 2.21 14.05
N HIS A 45 15.43 2.16 14.27
CA HIS A 45 16.41 2.39 13.23
C HIS A 45 16.27 1.39 12.08
N LYS A 46 16.17 0.09 12.39
CA LYS A 46 15.94 -0.97 11.40
C LYS A 46 14.62 -0.78 10.65
N ALA A 47 13.55 -0.40 11.34
CA ALA A 47 12.25 -0.16 10.72
C ALA A 47 12.30 1.02 9.74
N LEU A 48 12.93 2.14 10.12
CA LEU A 48 13.10 3.31 9.26
C LEU A 48 13.99 3.01 8.04
N GLN A 49 15.10 2.28 8.23
CA GLN A 49 15.96 1.83 7.14
C GLN A 49 15.20 0.95 6.15
N TRP A 50 14.44 -0.02 6.66
CA TRP A 50 13.64 -0.91 5.83
C TRP A 50 12.51 -0.19 5.09
N ALA A 51 11.86 0.79 5.75
CA ALA A 51 10.85 1.62 5.11
C ALA A 51 11.42 2.40 3.92
N LEU A 52 12.63 2.95 4.04
CA LEU A 52 13.32 3.60 2.91
C LEU A 52 13.64 2.62 1.80
N GLU A 53 14.17 1.44 2.15
CA GLU A 53 14.51 0.43 1.14
C GLU A 53 13.30 0.06 0.29
N ILE A 54 12.15 -0.22 0.93
CA ILE A 54 10.92 -0.55 0.22
C ILE A 54 10.42 0.64 -0.60
N THR A 55 10.34 1.83 0.00
CA THR A 55 9.71 3.00 -0.61
C THR A 55 10.52 3.51 -1.82
N CYS A 56 11.84 3.44 -1.75
CA CYS A 56 12.74 3.85 -2.83
C CYS A 56 12.94 2.76 -3.89
N ARG A 57 12.50 1.52 -3.65
CA ARG A 57 12.61 0.44 -4.63
C ARG A 57 11.63 0.66 -5.78
N SER A 58 12.17 0.94 -6.97
CA SER A 58 11.38 1.24 -8.17
C SER A 58 10.69 0.02 -8.79
N LYS A 59 11.17 -1.20 -8.51
CA LYS A 59 10.60 -2.45 -9.02
C LYS A 59 10.72 -3.63 -8.05
N VAL A 60 9.71 -4.47 -8.05
CA VAL A 60 9.73 -5.81 -7.42
C VAL A 60 9.40 -6.81 -8.51
N HIS A 61 10.37 -7.67 -8.83
CA HIS A 61 10.34 -8.52 -10.03
C HIS A 61 10.06 -7.69 -11.30
N ASP A 62 8.97 -7.98 -12.01
CA ASP A 62 8.53 -7.31 -13.24
C ASP A 62 7.54 -6.15 -12.98
N ARG A 63 7.20 -5.86 -11.72
CA ARG A 63 6.21 -4.84 -11.34
C ARG A 63 6.84 -3.57 -10.82
N THR A 64 6.28 -2.42 -11.21
CA THR A 64 6.65 -1.12 -10.64
C THR A 64 6.30 -1.05 -9.16
N SER A 65 7.17 -0.44 -8.37
CA SER A 65 7.06 -0.31 -6.92
C SER A 65 7.47 1.11 -6.49
N GLY A 66 7.19 1.45 -5.23
CA GLY A 66 7.56 2.74 -4.65
C GLY A 66 7.02 3.91 -5.46
N PHE A 67 7.84 4.95 -5.64
CA PHE A 67 7.45 6.15 -6.39
C PHE A 67 7.02 5.88 -7.84
N GLU A 68 7.58 4.85 -8.48
CA GLU A 68 7.26 4.52 -9.87
C GLU A 68 5.91 3.83 -10.00
N ALA A 69 5.41 3.18 -8.95
CA ALA A 69 4.06 2.63 -8.94
C ALA A 69 2.98 3.73 -9.03
N TYR A 70 3.19 4.88 -8.37
CA TYR A 70 2.26 6.02 -8.48
C TYR A 70 2.24 6.59 -9.91
N THR A 71 3.39 6.70 -10.56
CA THR A 71 3.48 7.13 -11.97
C THR A 71 2.72 6.15 -12.87
N ALA A 72 3.00 4.85 -12.75
CA ALA A 72 2.33 3.82 -13.53
C ALA A 72 0.82 3.79 -13.29
N TRP A 73 0.39 4.00 -12.04
CA TRP A 73 -1.03 4.10 -11.67
C TRP A 73 -1.70 5.30 -12.34
N ALA A 74 -1.08 6.48 -12.27
CA ALA A 74 -1.58 7.69 -12.93
C ALA A 74 -1.66 7.52 -14.46
N GLU A 75 -0.63 6.97 -15.08
CA GLU A 75 -0.62 6.70 -16.53
C GLU A 75 -1.68 5.68 -16.95
N ALA A 76 -1.92 4.65 -16.13
CA ALA A 76 -2.95 3.66 -16.39
C ALA A 76 -4.36 4.28 -16.41
N LEU A 77 -4.63 5.26 -15.55
CA LEU A 77 -5.92 5.97 -15.54
C LEU A 77 -6.15 6.86 -16.77
N LEU A 78 -5.09 7.31 -17.46
CA LEU A 78 -5.22 8.12 -18.67
C LEU A 78 -5.51 7.28 -19.93
N LYS A 79 -5.40 5.95 -19.85
CA LYS A 79 -5.66 5.05 -20.98
C LYS A 79 -7.16 4.77 -21.10
N ASP A 80 -7.82 5.55 -21.95
CA ASP A 80 -9.28 5.43 -22.18
C ASP A 80 -9.65 4.07 -22.79
N ALA A 81 -9.08 3.69 -23.93
CA ALA A 81 -9.33 2.40 -24.59
C ALA A 81 -8.19 1.39 -24.33
N PRO A 82 -8.49 0.08 -24.24
CA PRO A 82 -9.82 -0.53 -24.24
C PRO A 82 -10.46 -0.61 -22.84
N SER A 83 -9.77 -0.14 -21.79
CA SER A 83 -10.19 -0.36 -20.41
C SER A 83 -11.55 0.26 -20.09
N PHE A 84 -11.73 1.55 -20.38
CA PHE A 84 -12.92 2.33 -20.06
C PHE A 84 -13.87 2.57 -21.24
N ALA A 85 -13.50 2.10 -22.45
CA ALA A 85 -14.35 2.19 -23.65
C ALA A 85 -15.42 1.08 -23.67
N THR A 86 -16.28 1.05 -22.65
CA THR A 86 -17.31 0.03 -22.44
C THR A 86 -18.41 0.53 -21.51
N ASP A 87 -19.63 0.06 -21.74
CA ASP A 87 -20.78 0.28 -20.83
C ASP A 87 -21.06 -0.94 -19.94
N ASP A 88 -20.24 -2.00 -20.05
CA ASP A 88 -20.34 -3.21 -19.22
C ASP A 88 -20.04 -2.85 -17.76
N LEU A 89 -21.08 -2.85 -16.93
CA LEU A 89 -20.99 -2.47 -15.54
C LEU A 89 -20.10 -3.41 -14.73
N ASP A 90 -20.09 -4.72 -15.02
CA ASP A 90 -19.27 -5.69 -14.28
C ASP A 90 -17.78 -5.41 -14.51
N ARG A 91 -17.42 -5.10 -15.76
CA ARG A 91 -16.07 -4.67 -16.12
C ARG A 91 -15.68 -3.35 -15.45
N LEU A 92 -16.56 -2.35 -15.48
CA LEU A 92 -16.31 -1.05 -14.83
C LEU A 92 -16.19 -1.20 -13.31
N PHE A 93 -16.98 -2.08 -12.71
CA PHE A 93 -16.93 -2.36 -11.28
C PHE A 93 -15.59 -2.99 -10.90
N TRP A 94 -15.09 -3.96 -11.66
CA TRP A 94 -13.76 -4.54 -11.40
C TRP A 94 -12.62 -3.53 -11.53
N LEU A 95 -12.68 -2.63 -12.52
CA LEU A 95 -11.71 -1.53 -12.62
C LEU A 95 -11.76 -0.62 -11.40
N TYR A 96 -12.96 -0.35 -10.90
CA TYR A 96 -13.14 0.42 -9.67
C TYR A 96 -12.63 -0.31 -8.44
N VAL A 97 -12.87 -1.61 -8.28
CA VAL A 97 -12.34 -2.41 -7.17
C VAL A 97 -10.82 -2.31 -7.11
N VAL A 98 -10.13 -2.53 -8.24
CA VAL A 98 -8.66 -2.45 -8.30
C VAL A 98 -8.16 -1.04 -7.96
N HIS A 99 -8.80 0.00 -8.49
CA HIS A 99 -8.46 1.39 -8.17
C HIS A 99 -8.67 1.71 -6.69
N ASN A 100 -9.82 1.30 -6.13
CA ASN A 100 -10.18 1.55 -4.75
C ASN A 100 -9.27 0.80 -3.78
N ASP A 101 -8.88 -0.44 -4.08
CA ASP A 101 -7.94 -1.21 -3.25
C ASP A 101 -6.59 -0.50 -3.14
N VAL A 102 -6.01 -0.05 -4.27
CA VAL A 102 -4.73 0.67 -4.27
C VAL A 102 -4.84 1.99 -3.50
N MET A 103 -5.90 2.77 -3.75
CA MET A 103 -6.14 4.02 -3.04
C MET A 103 -6.31 3.80 -1.53
N THR A 104 -7.07 2.78 -1.12
CA THR A 104 -7.29 2.44 0.30
C THR A 104 -5.98 2.04 0.96
N MET A 105 -5.16 1.23 0.28
CA MET A 105 -3.86 0.80 0.79
C MET A 105 -2.91 1.99 1.03
N VAL A 106 -2.93 2.98 0.12
CA VAL A 106 -2.19 4.24 0.31
C VAL A 106 -2.80 5.05 1.45
N ALA A 107 -4.11 5.26 1.45
CA ALA A 107 -4.78 6.09 2.47
C ALA A 107 -4.52 5.59 3.88
N GLU A 108 -4.82 4.32 4.15
CA GLU A 108 -4.66 3.72 5.48
C GLU A 108 -3.20 3.52 5.82
N GLY A 109 -2.41 2.98 4.89
CA GLY A 109 -0.99 2.72 5.11
C GLY A 109 -0.22 3.99 5.48
N ARG A 110 -0.47 5.10 4.78
CA ARG A 110 0.18 6.39 5.05
C ARG A 110 -0.32 7.02 6.35
N TRP A 111 -1.60 6.88 6.70
CA TRP A 111 -2.09 7.34 8.01
C TRP A 111 -1.39 6.63 9.17
N TYR A 112 -1.34 5.29 9.15
CA TYR A 112 -0.68 4.54 10.21
C TYR A 112 0.84 4.74 10.22
N ALA A 113 1.46 4.94 9.06
CA ALA A 113 2.87 5.36 9.01
C ALA A 113 3.07 6.70 9.73
N ALA A 114 2.23 7.71 9.48
CA ALA A 114 2.31 9.00 10.17
C ALA A 114 2.19 8.86 11.70
N LEU A 115 1.24 8.05 12.17
CA LEU A 115 1.09 7.75 13.60
C LEU A 115 2.32 7.06 14.19
N PHE A 116 2.88 6.08 13.46
CA PHE A 116 4.06 5.36 13.89
C PHE A 116 5.30 6.25 13.98
N LEU A 117 5.55 7.10 12.97
CA LEU A 117 6.67 8.06 12.98
C LEU A 117 6.52 9.08 14.11
N THR A 118 5.30 9.57 14.35
CA THR A 118 4.97 10.43 15.49
C THR A 118 5.27 9.75 16.82
N ALA A 119 4.98 8.45 16.95
CA ALA A 119 5.30 7.69 18.16
C ALA A 119 6.81 7.58 18.40
N ILE A 120 7.59 7.30 17.35
CA ILE A 120 9.07 7.28 17.45
C ILE A 120 9.59 8.67 17.83
N ALA A 121 9.09 9.73 17.19
CA ALA A 121 9.52 11.11 17.47
C ALA A 121 9.34 11.52 18.94
N ARG A 122 8.33 10.98 19.63
CA ARG A 122 8.11 11.22 21.07
C ARG A 122 9.14 10.52 21.97
N GLU A 123 9.65 9.37 21.53
CA GLU A 123 10.60 8.56 22.30
C GLU A 123 12.07 8.90 21.96
N GLU A 124 12.34 9.45 20.77
CA GLU A 124 13.68 9.74 20.26
C GLU A 124 13.82 11.24 19.89
N PRO A 125 14.08 12.14 20.86
CA PRO A 125 14.09 13.59 20.64
C PRO A 125 15.05 14.07 19.54
N LYS A 126 16.17 13.35 19.33
CA LYS A 126 17.14 13.66 18.28
C LYS A 126 16.58 13.46 16.87
N LEU A 127 15.64 12.52 16.71
CA LEU A 127 15.01 12.19 15.42
C LEU A 127 13.73 13.00 15.19
N ALA A 128 13.21 13.62 16.25
CA ALA A 128 11.83 14.08 16.32
C ALA A 128 11.44 15.04 15.20
N GLU A 129 12.25 16.08 14.96
CA GLU A 129 11.94 17.09 13.93
C GLU A 129 11.74 16.45 12.56
N ALA A 130 12.71 15.65 12.11
CA ALA A 130 12.65 14.99 10.81
C ALA A 130 11.48 14.00 10.74
N LEU A 131 11.23 13.23 11.80
CA LEU A 131 10.13 12.27 11.83
C LEU A 131 8.75 12.93 11.84
N TYR A 132 8.59 14.10 12.48
CA TYR A 132 7.35 14.87 12.40
C TYR A 132 7.10 15.42 10.99
N GLN A 133 8.15 15.88 10.29
CA GLN A 133 8.02 16.33 8.90
C GLN A 133 7.63 15.18 7.96
N ALA A 134 8.25 14.01 8.14
CA ALA A 134 7.87 12.80 7.42
C ALA A 134 6.41 12.39 7.70
N ALA A 135 5.99 12.41 8.97
CA ALA A 135 4.61 12.11 9.36
C ALA A 135 3.60 13.06 8.72
N ALA A 136 3.90 14.37 8.67
CA ALA A 136 3.05 15.36 8.02
C ALA A 136 2.89 15.10 6.52
N CYS A 137 3.95 14.64 5.84
CA CYS A 137 3.88 14.25 4.43
C CYS A 137 2.92 13.08 4.21
N TYR A 138 3.01 12.04 5.04
CA TYR A 138 2.13 10.88 4.95
C TYR A 138 0.67 11.19 5.33
N ALA A 139 0.44 12.07 6.31
CA ALA A 139 -0.91 12.57 6.58
C ALA A 139 -1.49 13.33 5.38
N ALA A 140 -0.68 14.13 4.69
CA ALA A 140 -1.11 14.83 3.48
C ALA A 140 -1.43 13.85 2.32
N GLU A 141 -0.69 12.75 2.17
CA GLU A 141 -1.06 11.69 1.21
C GLU A 141 -2.41 11.06 1.52
N HIS A 142 -2.68 10.75 2.79
CA HIS A 142 -3.97 10.26 3.23
C HIS A 142 -5.11 11.20 2.83
N ASP A 143 -4.95 12.51 3.08
CA ASP A 143 -5.95 13.52 2.70
C ASP A 143 -6.14 13.63 1.19
N LEU A 144 -5.09 13.40 0.38
CA LEU A 144 -5.22 13.35 -1.07
C LEU A 144 -6.08 12.17 -1.53
N MET A 145 -5.98 11.01 -0.88
CA MET A 145 -6.84 9.86 -1.20
C MET A 145 -8.31 10.14 -0.85
N TRP A 146 -8.59 10.88 0.22
CA TRP A 146 -9.95 11.37 0.52
C TRP A 146 -10.52 12.27 -0.55
N LYS A 147 -9.70 13.14 -1.15
CA LYS A 147 -10.13 13.96 -2.29
C LYS A 147 -10.46 13.09 -3.50
N ILE A 148 -9.69 12.02 -3.76
CA ILE A 148 -9.99 11.07 -4.83
C ILE A 148 -11.32 10.35 -4.55
N TRP A 149 -11.58 9.86 -3.34
CA TRP A 149 -12.88 9.30 -2.97
C TRP A 149 -14.03 10.27 -3.25
N HIS A 150 -13.88 11.55 -2.88
CA HIS A 150 -14.90 12.55 -3.12
C HIS A 150 -15.22 12.73 -4.62
N LEU A 151 -14.19 12.76 -5.47
CA LEU A 151 -14.37 12.83 -6.93
C LEU A 151 -15.15 11.62 -7.50
N LEU A 152 -15.07 10.47 -6.83
CA LEU A 152 -15.77 9.25 -7.23
C LEU A 152 -17.19 9.15 -6.68
N GLY A 153 -17.65 10.11 -5.86
CA GLY A 153 -18.95 10.09 -5.21
C GLY A 153 -18.92 9.64 -3.74
N GLY A 154 -17.75 9.66 -3.11
CA GLY A 154 -17.52 9.25 -1.72
C GLY A 154 -17.10 7.78 -1.57
N PRO A 155 -16.77 7.36 -0.35
CA PRO A 155 -16.36 5.99 -0.05
C PRO A 155 -17.55 5.02 -0.25
N GLY A 156 -17.29 3.86 -0.82
CA GLY A 156 -18.29 2.80 -1.00
C GLY A 156 -18.07 1.97 -2.25
N PHE A 157 -18.83 0.90 -2.40
CA PHE A 157 -18.78 -0.01 -3.55
C PHE A 157 -20.13 -0.04 -4.25
N SER A 158 -20.36 0.92 -5.14
CA SER A 158 -21.60 0.98 -5.93
C SER A 158 -21.35 1.34 -7.39
N GLU A 159 -22.40 1.20 -8.20
CA GLU A 159 -22.42 1.62 -9.60
C GLU A 159 -22.04 3.10 -9.78
N VAL A 160 -22.36 3.97 -8.80
CA VAL A 160 -22.00 5.40 -8.86
C VAL A 160 -20.49 5.57 -8.96
N GLN A 161 -19.72 4.91 -8.09
CA GLN A 161 -18.26 5.01 -8.10
C GLN A 161 -17.67 4.40 -9.38
N ALA A 162 -18.18 3.23 -9.81
CA ALA A 162 -17.72 2.57 -11.03
C ALA A 162 -17.92 3.45 -12.28
N ARG A 163 -19.11 4.05 -12.43
CA ARG A 163 -19.41 4.97 -13.53
C ARG A 163 -18.64 6.28 -13.44
N ASN A 164 -18.39 6.80 -12.23
CA ASN A 164 -17.57 7.99 -12.07
C ASN A 164 -16.11 7.73 -12.43
N LEU A 165 -15.53 6.58 -12.05
CA LEU A 165 -14.18 6.22 -12.50
C LEU A 165 -14.11 6.06 -14.03
N ALA A 166 -15.19 5.61 -14.68
CA ALA A 166 -15.28 5.47 -16.13
C ALA A 166 -15.27 6.79 -16.91
N LYS A 167 -15.55 7.92 -16.24
CA LYS A 167 -15.51 9.26 -16.83
C LYS A 167 -14.08 9.79 -16.98
N ALA A 168 -13.68 10.09 -18.21
CA ALA A 168 -12.31 10.55 -18.51
C ALA A 168 -11.96 11.87 -17.81
N GLU A 169 -12.92 12.78 -17.71
CA GLU A 169 -12.81 14.06 -17.01
C GLU A 169 -12.57 13.90 -15.50
N ILE A 170 -13.12 12.86 -14.88
CA ILE A 170 -12.88 12.55 -13.47
C ILE A 170 -11.47 11.96 -13.31
N ARG A 171 -11.09 10.99 -14.15
CA ARG A 171 -9.73 10.42 -14.12
C ARG A 171 -8.65 11.48 -14.32
N ARG A 172 -8.86 12.44 -15.21
CA ARG A 172 -7.93 13.56 -15.44
C ARG A 172 -7.80 14.49 -14.23
N GLN A 173 -8.81 14.57 -13.36
CA GLN A 173 -8.73 15.29 -12.09
C GLN A 173 -8.03 14.46 -11.00
N ILE A 174 -8.20 13.14 -11.01
CA ILE A 174 -7.56 12.21 -10.07
C ILE A 174 -6.04 12.16 -10.28
N VAL A 175 -5.59 12.12 -11.53
CA VAL A 175 -4.16 11.94 -11.89
C VAL A 175 -3.22 12.95 -11.19
N PRO A 176 -3.48 14.27 -11.20
CA PRO A 176 -2.68 15.23 -10.45
C PRO A 176 -2.62 14.96 -8.95
N LEU A 177 -3.67 14.39 -8.34
CA LEU A 177 -3.69 14.06 -6.91
C LEU A 177 -2.79 12.86 -6.60
N ILE A 178 -2.78 11.84 -7.47
CA ILE A 178 -1.85 10.70 -7.38
C ILE A 178 -0.39 11.17 -7.48
N LEU A 179 -0.10 12.07 -8.42
CA LEU A 179 1.26 12.60 -8.59
C LEU A 179 1.68 13.52 -7.44
N GLN A 180 0.75 14.26 -6.83
CA GLN A 180 1.01 14.99 -5.58
C GLN A 180 1.29 14.03 -4.42
N ALA A 181 0.56 12.91 -4.33
CA ALA A 181 0.80 11.90 -3.31
C ALA A 181 2.20 11.28 -3.47
N ARG A 182 2.59 10.94 -4.70
CA ARG A 182 3.97 10.52 -5.02
C ARG A 182 5.02 11.53 -4.54
N ALA A 183 4.79 12.82 -4.77
CA ALA A 183 5.73 13.86 -4.35
C ALA A 183 5.86 13.92 -2.84
N LYS A 184 4.75 13.75 -2.11
CA LYS A 184 4.74 13.67 -0.65
C LYS A 184 5.44 12.41 -0.12
N ASP A 185 5.29 11.28 -0.79
CA ASP A 185 5.98 10.03 -0.43
C ASP A 185 7.51 10.21 -0.56
N ARG A 186 7.97 10.89 -1.62
CA ARG A 186 9.39 11.24 -1.82
C ARG A 186 9.90 12.21 -0.76
N GLU A 187 9.10 13.21 -0.41
CA GLU A 187 9.42 14.18 0.62
C GLU A 187 9.54 13.50 2.00
N ALA A 188 8.61 12.58 2.32
CA ALA A 188 8.67 11.78 3.54
C ALA A 188 9.94 10.92 3.61
N ALA A 189 10.29 10.23 2.51
CA ALA A 189 11.51 9.44 2.43
C ALA A 189 12.76 10.29 2.68
N HIS A 190 12.83 11.50 2.12
CA HIS A 190 13.95 12.41 2.39
C HIS A 190 14.09 12.76 3.89
N TYR A 191 12.97 13.03 4.57
CA TYR A 191 13.01 13.30 6.01
C TYR A 191 13.37 12.06 6.85
N ILE A 192 12.91 10.86 6.46
CA ILE A 192 13.32 9.62 7.13
C ILE A 192 14.82 9.37 6.96
N GLU A 193 15.36 9.61 5.76
CA GLU A 193 16.80 9.52 5.51
C GLU A 193 17.58 10.49 6.39
N ARG A 194 17.13 11.76 6.50
CA ARG A 194 17.72 12.73 7.42
C ARG A 194 17.73 12.23 8.87
N ALA A 195 16.62 11.66 9.35
CA ALA A 195 16.56 11.12 10.71
C ALA A 195 17.63 10.03 10.95
N LEU A 196 17.92 9.18 9.96
CA LEU A 196 18.93 8.12 10.07
C LEU A 196 20.38 8.63 10.04
N THR A 197 20.60 9.91 9.76
CA THR A 197 21.95 10.52 9.72
C THR A 197 22.33 11.30 10.97
N VAL A 198 21.45 11.36 11.98
CA VAL A 198 21.63 12.09 13.26
C VAL A 198 22.26 11.23 14.36
#